data_AF-A0A6G6WFT8-F1
#
_entry.id   AF-A0A6G6WFT8-F1
#
_cell.length_a   1.000
_cell.length_b   1.000
_cell.length_c   1.000
_cell.angle_alpha   90.00
_cell.angle_beta   90.00
_cell.angle_gamma   90.00
#
_symmetry.space_group_name_H-M   'P 1'
#
loop_
_entity.id
_entity.type
_entity.pdbx_description
1 polymer ?
#
loop_
_entity_poly.entity_id
_entity_poly.type
_entity_poly.pdbx_seq_one_letter_code
_entity_poly.pdbx_strand_id
1 'polypeptide(L)'
;MAHAQATTRPGGRSSRVLAAIHTAVGELVAEGSDKMTFPLIAARAGVNPTTLYRRWADVDELLEETAVAALTQQGGAVPDTGTLEGDLSEWATLIARDITRPVRVRYLRAMVGARADLVTHCPVTERRTEQAAEMLRRAEARGEEVPTVAQVLDHVVAPLYYRVTFALPVDEDHARRLARDVLAMRR
;
A
#
# COMPACT_ATOMS: atom_id res chain seq x y z
N MET A 1 28.93 -18.90 39.55
CA MET A 1 27.59 -18.43 39.94
C MET A 1 27.04 -17.58 38.80
N ALA A 2 25.80 -17.87 38.40
CA ALA A 2 25.25 -17.61 37.07
C ALA A 2 24.96 -16.14 36.76
N HIS A 3 25.25 -15.74 35.51
CA HIS A 3 24.72 -14.54 34.86
C HIS A 3 23.24 -14.78 34.54
N ALA A 4 22.34 -14.00 35.15
CA ALA A 4 20.94 -13.96 34.76
C ALA A 4 20.80 -13.17 33.45
N GLN A 5 20.48 -13.87 32.35
CA GLN A 5 20.14 -13.28 31.07
C GLN A 5 18.77 -12.57 31.17
N ALA A 6 18.72 -11.32 30.72
CA ALA A 6 17.50 -10.54 30.62
C ALA A 6 16.55 -11.17 29.59
N THR A 7 15.37 -11.58 30.04
CA THR A 7 14.27 -12.10 29.23
C THR A 7 13.68 -11.00 28.35
N THR A 8 13.76 -11.20 27.03
CA THR A 8 13.09 -10.40 25.99
C THR A 8 11.57 -10.41 26.17
N ARG A 9 10.93 -9.24 26.06
CA ARG A 9 9.47 -9.06 26.20
C ARG A 9 8.70 -9.64 24.99
N PRO A 10 7.52 -10.25 25.18
CA PRO A 10 6.91 -11.16 24.19
C PRO A 10 6.02 -10.42 23.17
N GLY A 11 6.61 -9.91 22.08
CA GLY A 11 5.85 -9.39 20.93
C GLY A 11 5.20 -10.47 20.05
N GLY A 12 5.54 -11.75 20.23
CA GLY A 12 5.22 -12.82 19.28
C GLY A 12 3.77 -13.31 19.25
N ARG A 13 3.01 -13.22 20.35
CA ARG A 13 1.59 -13.65 20.34
C ARG A 13 0.69 -12.57 19.75
N SER A 14 0.89 -11.31 20.12
CA SER A 14 0.08 -10.19 19.62
C SER A 14 0.26 -10.00 18.11
N SER A 15 1.48 -10.16 17.59
CA SER A 15 1.75 -10.09 16.15
C SER A 15 1.08 -11.24 15.38
N ARG A 16 1.12 -12.48 15.91
CA ARG A 16 0.43 -13.63 15.32
C ARG A 16 -1.09 -13.46 15.29
N VAL A 17 -1.67 -12.93 16.36
CA VAL A 17 -3.10 -12.62 16.45
C VAL A 17 -3.48 -11.57 15.41
N LEU A 18 -2.71 -10.49 15.29
CA LEU A 18 -2.95 -9.46 14.29
C LEU A 18 -2.84 -10.00 12.86
N ALA A 19 -1.82 -10.82 12.58
CA ALA A 19 -1.66 -11.46 11.27
C ALA A 19 -2.83 -12.38 10.91
N ALA A 20 -3.36 -13.14 11.88
CA ALA A 20 -4.55 -13.98 11.69
C ALA A 20 -5.80 -13.14 11.38
N ILE A 21 -5.98 -12.01 12.07
CA ILE A 21 -7.08 -11.08 11.82
C ILE A 21 -6.97 -10.47 10.42
N HIS A 22 -5.80 -9.95 10.03
CA HIS A 22 -5.59 -9.39 8.68
C HIS A 22 -5.80 -10.44 7.58
N THR A 23 -5.38 -11.68 7.81
CA THR A 23 -5.62 -12.79 6.87
C THR A 23 -7.11 -13.06 6.72
N ALA A 24 -7.86 -13.16 7.83
CA ALA A 24 -9.30 -13.38 7.81
C ALA A 24 -10.06 -12.25 7.10
N VAL A 25 -9.70 -10.99 7.36
CA VAL A 25 -10.27 -9.83 6.65
C VAL A 25 -9.98 -9.93 5.15
N GLY A 26 -8.73 -10.24 4.78
CA GLY A 26 -8.33 -10.43 3.39
C GLY A 26 -9.10 -11.50 2.64
N GLU A 27 -9.36 -12.64 3.28
CA GLU A 27 -10.19 -13.71 2.74
C GLU A 27 -11.64 -13.27 2.55
N LEU A 28 -12.23 -12.62 3.55
CA LEU A 28 -13.63 -12.14 3.47
C LEU A 28 -13.81 -11.05 2.39
N VAL A 29 -12.81 -10.17 2.24
CA VAL A 29 -12.73 -9.22 1.12
C VAL A 29 -12.61 -9.97 -0.20
N ALA A 30 -11.83 -11.05 -0.24
CA ALA A 30 -11.68 -11.88 -1.44
C ALA A 30 -12.94 -12.69 -1.81
N GLU A 31 -13.78 -12.99 -0.83
CA GLU A 31 -15.09 -13.64 -1.03
C GLU A 31 -16.17 -12.66 -1.48
N GLY A 32 -15.91 -11.34 -1.41
CA GLY A 32 -16.91 -10.32 -1.73
C GLY A 32 -18.00 -10.22 -0.67
N SER A 33 -17.65 -10.42 0.61
CA SER A 33 -18.62 -10.40 1.69
C SER A 33 -19.18 -8.99 1.92
N ASP A 34 -20.44 -8.76 1.53
CA ASP A 34 -21.12 -7.46 1.64
C ASP A 34 -21.42 -7.03 3.10
N LYS A 35 -21.29 -7.95 4.07
CA LYS A 35 -21.59 -7.70 5.49
C LYS A 35 -20.51 -8.28 6.38
N MET A 36 -19.38 -7.59 6.45
CA MET A 36 -18.32 -7.95 7.37
C MET A 36 -18.67 -7.49 8.80
N THR A 37 -18.49 -8.38 9.79
CA THR A 37 -18.77 -8.08 11.20
C THR A 37 -17.66 -8.62 12.09
N PHE A 38 -17.41 -8.01 13.25
CA PHE A 38 -16.40 -8.53 14.18
C PHE A 38 -16.62 -9.99 14.59
N PRO A 39 -17.85 -10.48 14.88
CA PRO A 39 -18.05 -11.91 15.14
C PRO A 39 -17.62 -12.81 13.97
N LEU A 40 -17.94 -12.42 12.73
CA LEU A 40 -17.54 -13.17 11.54
C LEU A 40 -16.01 -13.21 11.37
N ILE A 41 -15.35 -12.06 11.49
CA ILE A 41 -13.89 -11.96 11.39
C ILE A 41 -13.23 -12.76 12.52
N ALA A 42 -13.73 -12.64 13.75
CA ALA A 42 -13.18 -13.34 14.91
C ALA A 42 -13.28 -14.85 14.77
N ALA A 43 -14.43 -15.35 14.27
CA ALA A 43 -14.62 -16.77 13.97
C ALA A 43 -13.64 -17.27 12.91
N ARG A 44 -13.43 -16.50 11.83
CA ARG A 44 -12.48 -16.88 10.76
C ARG A 44 -11.02 -16.82 11.23
N ALA A 45 -10.67 -15.81 12.01
CA ALA A 45 -9.31 -15.65 12.54
C ALA A 45 -8.99 -16.59 13.71
N GLY A 46 -10.00 -17.29 14.27
CA GLY A 46 -9.83 -18.17 15.43
C GLY A 46 -9.51 -17.40 16.71
N VAL A 47 -10.08 -16.19 16.88
CA VAL A 47 -9.83 -15.31 18.04
C VAL A 47 -11.12 -14.97 18.77
N ASN A 48 -11.01 -14.51 20.01
CA ASN A 48 -12.16 -14.02 20.75
C ASN A 48 -12.63 -12.66 20.19
N PRO A 49 -13.94 -12.44 19.93
CA PRO A 49 -14.47 -11.16 19.43
C PRO A 49 -14.05 -9.94 20.25
N THR A 50 -13.90 -10.06 21.58
CA THR A 50 -13.46 -8.97 22.46
C THR A 50 -12.06 -8.45 22.12
N THR A 51 -11.22 -9.26 21.45
CA THR A 51 -9.92 -8.81 20.92
C THR A 51 -10.10 -7.72 19.86
N LEU A 52 -11.15 -7.81 19.02
CA LEU A 52 -11.41 -6.84 17.97
C LEU A 52 -12.03 -5.56 18.54
N TYR A 53 -13.10 -5.69 19.34
CA TYR A 53 -13.79 -4.55 19.96
C TYR A 53 -12.89 -3.66 20.82
N ARG A 54 -11.80 -4.20 21.38
CA ARG A 54 -10.85 -3.41 22.18
C ARG A 54 -9.91 -2.56 21.33
N ARG A 55 -9.64 -2.96 20.09
CA ARG A 55 -8.60 -2.36 19.25
C ARG A 55 -9.14 -1.47 18.14
N TRP A 56 -10.32 -1.79 17.62
CA TRP A 56 -10.96 -1.05 16.54
C TRP A 56 -12.36 -0.62 16.97
N ALA A 57 -12.70 0.63 16.68
CA ALA A 57 -14.02 1.20 16.93
C ALA A 57 -15.10 0.52 16.09
N ASP A 58 -14.77 0.20 14.83
CA ASP A 58 -15.66 -0.45 13.89
C ASP A 58 -14.91 -1.32 12.86
N VAL A 59 -15.67 -1.95 11.96
CA VAL A 59 -15.15 -2.83 10.91
C VAL A 59 -14.40 -2.06 9.83
N ASP A 60 -14.79 -0.81 9.57
CA ASP A 60 -14.18 0.01 8.53
C ASP A 60 -12.76 0.42 8.92
N GLU A 61 -12.53 0.75 10.21
CA GLU A 61 -11.19 1.00 10.75
C GLU A 61 -10.27 -0.23 10.62
N LEU A 62 -10.78 -1.43 10.95
CA LEU A 62 -10.02 -2.68 10.79
C LEU A 62 -9.74 -3.00 9.32
N LEU A 63 -10.71 -2.72 8.44
CA LEU A 63 -10.58 -2.93 7.00
C LEU A 63 -9.53 -2.00 6.40
N GLU A 64 -9.54 -0.72 6.79
CA GLU A 64 -8.52 0.25 6.41
C GLU A 64 -7.12 -0.18 6.90
N GLU A 65 -6.97 -0.53 8.19
CA GLU A 65 -5.68 -0.98 8.73
C GLU A 65 -5.15 -2.20 7.97
N THR A 66 -6.03 -3.17 7.71
CA THR A 66 -5.67 -4.38 6.94
C THR A 66 -5.26 -4.04 5.52
N ALA A 67 -6.03 -3.18 4.83
CA ALA A 67 -5.74 -2.78 3.46
C ALA A 67 -4.41 -2.01 3.36
N VAL A 68 -4.17 -1.07 4.28
CA VAL A 68 -2.90 -0.33 4.36
C VAL A 68 -1.73 -1.27 4.63
N ALA A 69 -1.86 -2.19 5.60
CA ALA A 69 -0.83 -3.17 5.91
C ALA A 69 -0.53 -4.05 4.69
N ALA A 70 -1.57 -4.50 3.97
CA ALA A 70 -1.38 -5.24 2.74
C ALA A 70 -0.63 -4.39 1.70
N LEU A 71 -1.15 -3.21 1.35
CA LEU A 71 -0.61 -2.31 0.31
C LEU A 71 0.83 -1.83 0.58
N THR A 72 1.28 -1.85 1.84
CA THR A 72 2.63 -1.42 2.25
C THR A 72 3.61 -2.57 2.51
N GLN A 73 3.13 -3.82 2.67
CA GLN A 73 3.93 -4.99 3.08
C GLN A 73 5.08 -5.40 2.13
N GLN A 74 5.12 -4.90 0.90
CA GLN A 74 6.13 -5.26 -0.09
C GLN A 74 6.87 -3.99 -0.53
N GLY A 75 8.04 -3.77 0.07
CA GLY A 75 8.97 -2.68 -0.21
C GLY A 75 10.20 -3.14 -0.98
N GLY A 76 10.04 -3.47 -2.26
CA GLY A 76 11.20 -3.61 -3.14
C GLY A 76 11.99 -2.30 -3.17
N ALA A 77 13.32 -2.42 -3.29
CA ALA A 77 14.18 -1.28 -3.60
C ALA A 77 13.62 -0.57 -4.85
N VAL A 78 13.69 0.76 -4.86
CA VAL A 78 13.33 1.51 -6.06
C VAL A 78 14.29 1.12 -7.20
N PRO A 79 13.83 1.06 -8.45
CA PRO A 79 14.69 0.74 -9.58
C PRO A 79 15.92 1.66 -9.66
N ASP A 80 17.06 1.14 -10.12
CA ASP A 80 18.30 1.88 -10.36
C ASP A 80 18.90 1.51 -11.72
N THR A 81 18.22 1.97 -12.76
CA THR A 81 18.57 1.72 -14.16
C THR A 81 19.69 2.63 -14.66
N GLY A 82 20.08 3.64 -13.86
CA GLY A 82 21.06 4.66 -14.23
C GLY A 82 20.48 5.88 -14.95
N THR A 83 19.17 5.93 -15.20
CA THR A 83 18.47 7.09 -15.78
C THR A 83 17.14 7.32 -15.09
N LEU A 84 16.69 8.58 -14.96
CA LEU A 84 15.38 8.85 -14.35
C LEU A 84 14.22 8.25 -15.16
N GLU A 85 14.33 8.24 -16.49
CA GLU A 85 13.29 7.65 -17.36
C GLU A 85 13.14 6.15 -17.12
N GLY A 86 14.25 5.42 -17.06
CA GLY A 86 14.25 3.99 -16.76
C GLY A 86 13.70 3.71 -15.36
N ASP A 87 14.13 4.50 -14.37
CA ASP A 87 13.70 4.33 -12.98
C ASP A 87 12.19 4.51 -12.82
N LEU A 88 11.64 5.62 -13.34
CA LEU A 88 10.21 5.91 -13.26
C LEU A 88 9.38 4.93 -14.10
N SER A 89 9.87 4.52 -15.28
CA SER A 89 9.17 3.57 -16.13
C SER A 89 9.06 2.20 -15.47
N GLU A 90 10.17 1.67 -14.96
CA GLU A 90 10.15 0.39 -14.25
C GLU A 90 9.28 0.48 -12.99
N TRP A 91 9.43 1.55 -12.20
CA TRP A 91 8.63 1.76 -10.99
C TRP A 91 7.13 1.84 -11.29
N ALA A 92 6.72 2.59 -12.32
CA ALA A 92 5.32 2.70 -12.72
C ALA A 92 4.75 1.32 -13.15
N THR A 93 5.54 0.51 -13.89
CA THR A 93 5.10 -0.84 -14.27
C THR A 93 5.00 -1.79 -13.08
N LEU A 94 5.93 -1.70 -12.11
CA LEU A 94 5.87 -2.46 -10.86
C LEU A 94 4.62 -2.10 -10.05
N ILE A 95 4.29 -0.81 -9.97
CA ILE A 95 3.04 -0.34 -9.34
C ILE A 95 1.85 -0.95 -10.07
N ALA A 96 1.75 -0.75 -11.39
CA ALA A 96 0.62 -1.23 -12.19
C ALA A 96 0.41 -2.75 -12.04
N ARG A 97 1.47 -3.56 -12.13
CA ARG A 97 1.42 -5.01 -11.91
C ARG A 97 0.93 -5.37 -10.53
N ASP A 98 1.37 -4.66 -9.51
CA ASP A 98 0.99 -4.96 -8.12
C ASP A 98 -0.48 -4.58 -7.87
N ILE A 99 -0.88 -3.34 -8.16
CA ILE A 99 -2.22 -2.85 -7.81
C ILE A 99 -3.34 -3.48 -8.64
N THR A 100 -3.04 -4.08 -9.79
CA THR A 100 -4.01 -4.79 -10.64
C THR A 100 -4.26 -6.24 -10.22
N ARG A 101 -3.48 -6.80 -9.26
CA ARG A 101 -3.75 -8.15 -8.74
C ARG A 101 -5.13 -8.18 -8.08
N PRO A 102 -5.96 -9.23 -8.30
CA PRO A 102 -7.34 -9.25 -7.80
C PRO A 102 -7.50 -8.92 -6.31
N VAL A 103 -6.61 -9.43 -5.46
CA VAL A 103 -6.61 -9.14 -4.02
C VAL A 103 -6.27 -7.67 -3.71
N ARG A 104 -5.35 -7.06 -4.48
CA ARG A 104 -4.92 -5.67 -4.33
C ARG A 104 -6.02 -4.69 -4.73
N VAL A 105 -6.71 -4.97 -5.83
CA VAL A 105 -7.87 -4.19 -6.28
C VAL A 105 -8.92 -4.12 -5.17
N ARG A 106 -9.20 -5.27 -4.53
CA ARG A 106 -10.20 -5.33 -3.47
C ARG A 106 -9.78 -4.56 -2.22
N TYR A 107 -8.52 -4.68 -1.77
CA TYR A 107 -8.00 -3.85 -0.67
C TYR A 107 -8.05 -2.36 -0.98
N LEU A 108 -7.68 -1.96 -2.21
CA LEU A 108 -7.70 -0.55 -2.59
C LEU A 108 -9.12 0.01 -2.53
N ARG A 109 -10.10 -0.71 -3.08
CA ARG A 109 -11.52 -0.30 -3.02
C ARG A 109 -12.08 -0.32 -1.62
N ALA A 110 -11.72 -1.32 -0.81
CA ALA A 110 -12.10 -1.40 0.59
C ALA A 110 -11.58 -0.19 1.39
N MET A 111 -10.30 0.17 1.24
CA MET A 111 -9.71 1.35 1.87
C MET A 111 -10.39 2.64 1.41
N VAL A 112 -10.73 2.77 0.12
CA VAL A 112 -11.47 3.93 -0.40
C VAL A 112 -12.89 3.99 0.17
N GLY A 113 -13.58 2.84 0.27
CA GLY A 113 -14.94 2.77 0.80
C GLY A 113 -15.05 3.00 2.31
N ALA A 114 -14.01 2.63 3.07
CA ALA A 114 -13.94 2.81 4.52
C ALA A 114 -13.70 4.28 4.94
N ARG A 115 -13.19 5.13 4.05
CA ARG A 115 -12.88 6.54 4.36
C ARG A 115 -14.08 7.44 4.11
N ALA A 116 -14.63 8.00 5.18
CA ALA A 116 -15.70 9.00 5.11
C ALA A 116 -15.17 10.45 5.05
N ASP A 117 -14.05 10.72 5.73
CA ASP A 117 -13.46 12.04 5.88
C ASP A 117 -12.13 12.17 5.12
N LEU A 118 -11.69 13.42 4.93
CA LEU A 118 -10.34 13.68 4.41
C LEU A 118 -9.29 13.16 5.39
N VAL A 119 -8.39 12.32 4.87
CA VAL A 119 -7.24 11.83 5.64
C VAL A 119 -6.05 12.77 5.47
N THR A 120 -5.39 13.10 6.59
CA THR A 120 -4.16 13.89 6.60
C THR A 120 -2.90 13.02 6.47
N HIS A 121 -3.02 11.72 6.75
CA HIS A 121 -1.95 10.75 6.73
C HIS A 121 -2.40 9.50 5.97
N CYS A 122 -1.58 9.01 5.07
CA CYS A 122 -1.88 7.82 4.27
C CYS A 122 -0.57 7.08 3.99
N PRO A 123 -0.29 5.97 4.71
CA PRO A 123 0.99 5.25 4.57
C PRO A 123 1.25 4.74 3.15
N VAL A 124 0.18 4.46 2.39
CA VAL A 124 0.29 4.07 0.97
C VAL A 124 0.84 5.22 0.14
N THR A 125 0.37 6.46 0.37
CA THR A 125 0.84 7.66 -0.34
C THR A 125 2.24 8.04 0.11
N GLU A 126 2.50 8.09 1.41
CA GLU A 126 3.82 8.41 1.97
C GLU A 126 4.91 7.50 1.41
N ARG A 127 4.62 6.19 1.35
CA ARG A 127 5.55 5.22 0.76
C ARG A 127 5.82 5.49 -0.72
N ARG A 128 4.84 5.98 -1.49
CA ARG A 128 5.07 6.38 -2.90
C ARG A 128 5.86 7.69 -2.98
N THR A 129 5.62 8.62 -2.07
CA THR A 129 6.38 9.88 -1.92
C THR A 129 7.85 9.58 -1.68
N GLU A 130 8.17 8.69 -0.72
CA GLU A 130 9.54 8.28 -0.39
C GLU A 130 10.24 7.63 -1.58
N GLN A 131 9.55 6.72 -2.28
CA GLN A 131 10.09 6.05 -3.46
C GLN A 131 10.39 7.03 -4.60
N ALA A 132 9.46 7.96 -4.88
CA ALA A 132 9.66 8.99 -5.88
C ALA A 132 10.82 9.93 -5.51
N ALA A 133 10.85 10.41 -4.27
CA ALA A 133 11.92 11.27 -3.78
C ALA A 133 13.30 10.62 -3.91
N GLU A 134 13.41 9.32 -3.64
CA GLU A 134 14.66 8.56 -3.80
C GLU A 134 15.17 8.54 -5.24
N MET A 135 14.29 8.26 -6.21
CA MET A 135 14.66 8.25 -7.64
C MET A 135 15.05 9.64 -8.13
N LEU A 136 14.29 10.67 -7.74
CA LEU A 136 14.58 12.06 -8.13
C LEU A 136 15.89 12.55 -7.54
N ARG A 137 16.15 12.28 -6.25
CA ARG A 137 17.41 12.63 -5.58
C ARG A 137 18.62 11.99 -6.27
N ARG A 138 18.51 10.74 -6.72
CA ARG A 138 19.58 10.06 -7.47
C ARG A 138 19.79 10.67 -8.85
N ALA A 139 18.71 11.03 -9.55
CA ALA A 139 18.76 11.70 -10.84
C ALA A 139 19.40 13.11 -10.74
N GLU A 140 19.02 13.89 -9.74
CA GLU A 140 19.66 15.20 -9.46
C GLU A 140 21.16 15.05 -9.20
N ALA A 141 21.57 14.04 -8.43
CA ALA A 141 22.99 13.77 -8.17
C ALA A 141 23.77 13.38 -9.44
N ARG A 142 23.10 12.87 -10.47
CA ARG A 142 23.67 12.62 -11.81
C ARG A 142 23.63 13.84 -12.73
N GLY A 143 23.04 14.95 -12.30
CA GLY A 143 22.86 16.16 -13.11
C GLY A 143 21.70 16.10 -14.09
N GLU A 144 20.74 15.18 -13.91
CA GLU A 144 19.52 15.15 -14.72
C GLU A 144 18.52 16.22 -14.23
N GLU A 145 17.80 16.85 -15.16
CA GLU A 145 16.61 17.65 -14.81
C GLU A 145 15.50 16.75 -14.28
N VAL A 146 14.82 17.17 -13.22
CA VAL A 146 13.82 16.34 -12.53
C VAL A 146 12.49 17.06 -12.35
N PRO A 147 11.35 16.36 -12.43
CA PRO A 147 10.08 16.90 -11.96
C PRO A 147 10.06 16.93 -10.42
N THR A 148 9.09 17.65 -9.86
CA THR A 148 8.81 17.58 -8.42
C THR A 148 8.19 16.24 -8.04
N VAL A 149 8.34 15.84 -6.77
CA VAL A 149 7.66 14.65 -6.22
C VAL A 149 6.14 14.74 -6.42
N ALA A 150 5.55 15.92 -6.21
CA ALA A 150 4.12 16.15 -6.43
C ALA A 150 3.70 15.84 -7.87
N GLN A 151 4.46 16.31 -8.87
CA GLN A 151 4.19 15.99 -10.27
C GLN A 151 4.29 14.48 -10.54
N VAL A 152 5.26 13.78 -9.96
CA VAL A 152 5.35 12.31 -10.09
C VAL A 152 4.13 11.62 -9.49
N LEU A 153 3.69 12.04 -8.30
CA LEU A 153 2.50 11.45 -7.67
C LEU A 153 1.22 11.75 -8.47
N ASP A 154 1.02 13.00 -8.88
CA ASP A 154 -0.21 13.44 -9.55
C ASP A 154 -0.32 12.93 -11.00
N HIS A 155 0.81 12.77 -11.70
CA HIS A 155 0.83 12.38 -13.11
C HIS A 155 1.19 10.93 -13.37
N VAL A 156 1.76 10.20 -12.40
CA VAL A 156 2.09 8.77 -12.55
C VAL A 156 1.28 7.91 -11.60
N VAL A 157 1.29 8.21 -10.30
CA VAL A 157 0.65 7.35 -9.29
C VAL A 157 -0.87 7.51 -9.29
N ALA A 158 -1.37 8.74 -9.21
CA ALA A 158 -2.80 9.01 -9.10
C ALA A 158 -3.61 8.46 -10.29
N PRO A 159 -3.19 8.58 -11.56
CA PRO A 159 -3.93 8.02 -12.69
C PRO A 159 -4.01 6.48 -12.66
N LEU A 160 -2.94 5.79 -12.22
CA LEU A 160 -2.95 4.33 -12.06
C LEU A 160 -3.96 3.91 -10.99
N TYR A 161 -3.93 4.56 -9.83
CA TYR A 161 -4.84 4.27 -8.70
C TYR A 161 -6.29 4.63 -9.03
N TYR A 162 -6.54 5.75 -9.71
CA TYR A 162 -7.86 6.14 -10.20
C TYR A 162 -8.46 5.03 -11.06
N ARG A 163 -7.73 4.58 -12.09
CA ARG A 163 -8.24 3.58 -13.03
C ARG A 163 -8.57 2.26 -12.33
N VAL A 164 -7.70 1.76 -11.45
CA VAL A 164 -7.98 0.52 -10.70
C VAL A 164 -9.21 0.66 -9.79
N THR A 165 -9.32 1.78 -9.08
CA THR A 165 -10.44 2.06 -8.17
C THR A 165 -11.77 2.03 -8.94
N PHE A 166 -11.82 2.69 -10.10
CA PHE A 166 -12.99 2.76 -10.97
C PHE A 166 -13.16 1.58 -11.95
N ALA A 167 -12.41 0.48 -11.77
CA ALA A 167 -12.48 -0.71 -12.63
C ALA A 167 -12.14 -0.46 -14.12
N LEU A 168 -11.33 0.55 -14.40
CA LEU A 168 -10.83 0.87 -15.73
C LEU A 168 -9.53 0.09 -16.02
N PRO A 169 -9.25 -0.26 -17.29
CA PRO A 169 -8.09 -1.07 -17.64
C PRO A 169 -6.78 -0.33 -17.37
N VAL A 170 -5.80 -1.00 -16.77
CA VAL A 170 -4.44 -0.51 -16.58
C VAL A 170 -3.48 -1.57 -17.10
N ASP A 171 -2.57 -1.16 -17.98
CA ASP A 171 -1.50 -2.00 -18.50
C ASP A 171 -0.13 -1.33 -18.30
N GLU A 172 0.93 -2.09 -18.55
CA GLU A 172 2.29 -1.61 -18.42
C GLU A 172 2.62 -0.49 -19.41
N ASP A 173 2.03 -0.51 -20.60
CA ASP A 173 2.28 0.52 -21.60
C ASP A 173 1.68 1.86 -21.18
N HIS A 174 0.52 1.85 -20.55
CA HIS A 174 -0.06 3.04 -19.91
C HIS A 174 0.87 3.56 -18.81
N ALA A 175 1.37 2.68 -17.95
CA ALA A 175 2.29 3.06 -16.88
C ALA A 175 3.58 3.70 -17.44
N ARG A 176 4.20 3.10 -18.47
CA ARG A 176 5.37 3.66 -19.16
C ARG A 176 5.07 4.99 -19.85
N ARG A 177 3.88 5.16 -20.43
CA ARG A 177 3.46 6.44 -21.02
C ARG A 177 3.41 7.54 -19.95
N LEU A 178 2.71 7.31 -18.84
CA LEU A 178 2.66 8.27 -17.73
C LEU A 178 4.05 8.63 -17.20
N ALA A 179 4.92 7.63 -17.05
CA ALA A 179 6.30 7.83 -16.62
C ALA A 179 7.12 8.68 -17.59
N ARG A 180 6.87 8.58 -18.91
CA ARG A 180 7.51 9.45 -19.91
C ARG A 180 6.89 10.85 -19.94
N ASP A 181 5.57 10.95 -19.84
CA ASP A 181 4.85 12.22 -19.92
C ASP A 181 5.24 13.17 -18.78
N VAL A 182 5.44 12.66 -17.55
CA VAL A 182 5.88 13.50 -16.42
C VAL A 182 7.29 14.07 -16.62
N LEU A 183 8.12 13.44 -17.45
CA LEU A 183 9.46 13.93 -17.77
C LEU A 183 9.41 15.18 -18.64
N ALA A 184 8.35 15.39 -19.42
CA ALA A 184 8.16 16.62 -20.17
C ALA A 184 7.82 17.82 -19.25
N MET A 185 7.59 17.59 -17.96
CA MET A 185 7.25 18.61 -16.96
C MET A 185 8.42 19.00 -16.06
N ARG A 186 9.63 18.51 -16.36
CA ARG A 186 10.89 18.85 -15.68
C ARG A 186 11.14 20.37 -15.78
N ARG A 187 11.84 20.90 -14.77
CA ARG A 187 12.28 22.30 -14.74
C ARG A 187 13.77 22.41 -15.02
#